data_AF-A0A1Z7Z122-F1
#
_entry.id   AF-A0A1Z7Z122-F1
#
_cell.length_a   1.000
_cell.length_b   1.000
_cell.length_c   1.000
_cell.angle_alpha   90.00
_cell.angle_beta   90.00
_cell.angle_gamma   90.00
#
_symmetry.space_group_name_H-M   'P 1'
#
loop_
_entity.id
_entity.type
_entity.pdbx_description
1 polymer ?
#
loop_
_entity_poly.entity_id
_entity_poly.type
_entity_poly.pdbx_seq_one_letter_code
_entity_poly.pdbx_strand_id
1 'polypeptide(L)'
;MIETQIQSEHIGIYQAIYNMNDGAQIKYTLTLNENGTFNFHFYRKLICEGCIEENNYGRGTWFSDQKLIYFKTLIENDLNENYKLNFQNSKARFDRKSSRNKSQEIVPDRLRFYEPEIFWVEGTELTRI
;
A
#
# COMPACT_ATOMS: atom_id res chain seq x y z
N MET A 1 -27.54 3.05 -3.94
CA MET A 1 -26.42 3.36 -3.02
C MET A 1 -25.54 2.14 -2.99
N ILE A 2 -24.29 2.21 -3.44
CA ILE A 2 -23.36 1.09 -3.35
C ILE A 2 -22.78 1.17 -1.94
N GLU A 3 -23.17 0.24 -1.06
CA GLU A 3 -22.54 0.11 0.25
C GLU A 3 -21.04 -0.10 0.04
N THR A 4 -20.25 0.77 0.65
CA THR A 4 -18.80 0.68 0.66
C THR A 4 -18.40 -0.57 1.43
N GLN A 5 -18.15 -1.68 0.74
CA GLN A 5 -17.91 -2.96 1.41
C GLN A 5 -16.43 -3.05 1.84
N ILE A 6 -16.23 -2.93 3.15
CA ILE A 6 -14.97 -3.31 3.81
C ILE A 6 -14.99 -4.82 3.99
N GLN A 7 -14.07 -5.51 3.32
CA GLN A 7 -13.84 -6.94 3.52
C GLN A 7 -12.79 -7.10 4.63
N SER A 8 -13.20 -7.71 5.74
CA SER A 8 -12.36 -7.86 6.93
C SER A 8 -11.04 -8.57 6.64
N GLU A 9 -11.02 -9.48 5.67
CA GLU A 9 -9.84 -10.21 5.26
C GLU A 9 -8.80 -9.34 4.59
N HIS A 10 -9.10 -8.11 4.17
CA HIS A 10 -8.13 -7.17 3.59
C HIS A 10 -7.50 -6.25 4.63
N ILE A 11 -8.07 -6.13 5.81
CA ILE A 11 -7.53 -5.31 6.90
C ILE A 11 -6.14 -5.85 7.28
N GLY A 12 -5.21 -4.93 7.57
CA GLY A 12 -3.88 -5.30 8.02
C GLY A 12 -2.79 -4.33 7.61
N ILE A 13 -1.56 -4.71 7.92
CA ILE A 13 -0.35 -3.98 7.55
C ILE A 13 0.38 -4.77 6.47
N TYR A 14 0.77 -4.09 5.41
CA TYR A 14 1.47 -4.66 4.28
C TYR A 14 2.77 -3.91 4.03
N GLN A 15 3.83 -4.63 3.71
CA GLN A 15 5.15 -4.05 3.51
C GLN A 15 5.89 -4.65 2.31
N ALA A 16 6.74 -3.82 1.72
CA ALA A 16 7.84 -4.25 0.86
C ALA A 16 9.10 -3.52 1.32
N ILE A 17 10.18 -4.27 1.51
CA ILE A 17 11.47 -3.73 1.96
C ILE A 17 12.54 -4.20 0.98
N TYR A 18 13.26 -3.24 0.42
CA TYR A 18 14.36 -3.47 -0.51
C TYR A 18 15.63 -2.93 0.15
N ASN A 19 16.52 -3.83 0.57
CA ASN A 19 17.83 -3.48 1.10
C ASN A 19 18.87 -3.64 0.00
N MET A 20 19.72 -2.64 -0.18
CA MET A 20 20.85 -2.67 -1.11
C MET A 20 22.14 -3.00 -0.36
N ASN A 21 23.14 -3.50 -1.08
CA ASN A 21 24.40 -3.99 -0.49
C ASN A 21 25.23 -2.89 0.20
N ASP A 22 25.06 -1.64 -0.23
CA ASP A 22 25.73 -0.47 0.35
C ASP A 22 25.05 0.06 1.62
N GLY A 23 23.91 -0.52 2.01
CA GLY A 23 23.08 -0.06 3.13
C GLY A 23 21.99 0.92 2.74
N ALA A 24 21.80 1.22 1.44
CA ALA A 24 20.61 1.93 0.97
C ALA A 24 19.35 1.07 1.17
N GLN A 25 18.21 1.73 1.37
CA GLN A 25 16.95 1.07 1.66
C GLN A 25 15.78 1.80 1.00
N ILE A 26 14.83 1.03 0.48
CA ILE A 26 13.50 1.50 0.10
C ILE A 26 12.47 0.66 0.86
N LYS A 27 11.53 1.32 1.52
CA LYS A 27 10.45 0.67 2.26
C LYS A 27 9.10 1.29 1.93
N TYR A 28 8.13 0.42 1.69
CA TYR A 28 6.74 0.74 1.51
C TYR A 28 5.96 0.13 2.67
N THR A 29 5.09 0.91 3.31
CA THR A 29 4.15 0.43 4.33
C THR A 29 2.76 0.93 4.02
N LEU A 30 1.80 0.02 3.92
CA LEU A 30 0.38 0.32 3.78
C LEU A 30 -0.38 -0.29 4.96
N THR A 31 -1.23 0.51 5.60
CA THR A 31 -2.17 0.04 6.60
C THR A 31 -3.59 0.23 6.09
N LEU A 32 -4.37 -0.85 6.04
CA LEU A 32 -5.80 -0.82 5.77
C LEU A 32 -6.55 -0.99 7.10
N ASN A 33 -7.21 0.06 7.57
CA ASN A 33 -7.90 0.08 8.86
C ASN A 33 -9.35 -0.40 8.74
N GLU A 34 -9.88 -0.95 9.82
CA GLU A 34 -11.26 -1.46 9.91
C GLU A 34 -12.34 -0.40 9.67
N ASN A 35 -12.05 0.86 10.05
CA ASN A 35 -12.97 2.00 9.82
C ASN A 35 -12.98 2.50 8.36
N GLY A 36 -12.39 1.76 7.42
CA GLY A 36 -12.32 2.13 6.01
C GLY A 36 -11.32 3.23 5.68
N THR A 37 -10.40 3.56 6.58
CA THR A 37 -9.28 4.49 6.31
C THR A 37 -7.99 3.75 5.98
N PHE A 38 -7.07 4.38 5.26
CA PHE A 38 -5.73 3.84 5.02
C PHE A 38 -4.66 4.86 5.36
N ASN A 39 -3.46 4.36 5.68
CA ASN A 39 -2.23 5.14 5.75
C ASN A 39 -1.16 4.47 4.90
N PHE A 40 -0.38 5.27 4.19
CA PHE A 40 0.74 4.83 3.38
C PHE A 40 2.00 5.61 3.75
N HIS A 41 3.12 4.91 3.89
CA HIS A 41 4.43 5.49 4.14
C HIS A 41 5.44 4.90 3.15
N PHE A 42 6.06 5.80 2.38
CA PHE A 42 7.24 5.53 1.60
C PHE A 42 8.47 6.10 2.32
N TYR A 43 9.43 5.24 2.59
CA TYR A 43 10.74 5.58 3.11
C TYR A 43 11.82 5.24 2.10
N ARG A 44 12.75 6.17 1.87
CA ARG A 44 13.94 5.92 1.06
C ARG A 44 15.19 6.52 1.72
N LYS A 45 16.22 5.70 1.80
CA LYS A 45 17.57 6.07 2.20
C LYS A 45 18.53 5.67 1.10
N LEU A 46 19.33 6.62 0.63
CA LEU A 46 20.40 6.40 -0.34
C LEU A 46 21.76 6.67 0.31
N ILE A 47 22.78 5.95 -0.12
CA ILE A 47 24.15 6.13 0.37
C ILE A 47 24.93 6.93 -0.66
N CYS A 48 24.91 8.25 -0.51
CA CYS A 48 25.69 9.17 -1.33
C CYS A 48 25.99 10.47 -0.56
N GLU A 49 27.01 11.21 -0.98
CA GLU A 49 27.30 12.53 -0.41
C GLU A 49 26.14 13.49 -0.70
N GLY A 50 25.56 14.07 0.36
CA GLY A 50 24.42 14.98 0.26
C GLY A 50 23.05 14.32 0.05
N CYS A 51 22.97 12.99 -0.05
CA CYS A 51 21.68 12.29 -0.04
C CYS A 51 20.96 12.49 1.31
N ILE A 52 19.68 12.87 1.26
CA ILE A 52 18.83 12.97 2.45
C ILE A 52 17.84 11.81 2.49
N GLU A 53 17.41 11.44 3.70
CA GLU A 53 16.34 10.45 3.86
C GLU A 53 14.99 11.05 3.45
N GLU A 54 14.23 10.28 2.66
CA GLU A 54 12.93 10.68 2.16
C GLU A 54 11.84 9.96 2.92
N ASN A 55 10.85 10.74 3.36
CA ASN A 55 9.64 10.25 3.99
C ASN A 55 8.45 10.89 3.30
N ASN A 56 7.66 10.08 2.60
CA ASN A 56 6.46 10.53 1.91
C ASN A 56 5.26 9.75 2.43
N TYR A 57 4.19 10.48 2.75
CA TYR A 57 3.00 9.90 3.36
C TYR A 57 1.76 10.15 2.50
N GLY A 58 0.86 9.17 2.51
CA GLY A 58 -0.48 9.26 1.93
C GLY A 58 -1.51 8.76 2.92
N ARG A 59 -2.73 9.27 2.83
CA ARG A 59 -3.87 8.81 3.61
C ARG A 59 -5.17 9.01 2.86
N GLY A 60 -6.24 8.42 3.39
CA GLY A 60 -7.59 8.61 2.90
C GLY A 60 -8.47 7.43 3.25
N THR A 61 -9.43 7.13 2.39
CA THR A 61 -10.36 6.00 2.55
C THR A 61 -10.10 4.91 1.54
N TRP A 62 -10.46 3.68 1.91
CA TRP A 62 -10.42 2.53 1.01
C TRP A 62 -11.73 1.76 1.08
N PHE A 63 -12.00 1.01 0.02
CA PHE A 63 -13.07 0.03 -0.02
C PHE A 63 -12.69 -1.13 -0.92
N SER A 64 -13.46 -2.21 -0.88
CA SER A 64 -13.16 -3.39 -1.69
C SER A 64 -14.38 -3.92 -2.44
N ASP A 65 -14.11 -4.45 -3.62
CA ASP A 65 -15.03 -5.29 -4.38
C ASP A 65 -14.30 -6.59 -4.76
N GLN A 66 -14.71 -7.70 -4.15
CA GLN A 66 -14.03 -8.99 -4.24
C GLN A 66 -12.54 -8.83 -3.95
N LYS A 67 -11.66 -9.01 -4.93
CA LYS A 67 -10.20 -8.91 -4.76
C LYS A 67 -9.64 -7.52 -5.04
N LEU A 68 -10.45 -6.57 -5.52
CA LEU A 68 -9.99 -5.24 -5.83
C LEU A 68 -10.19 -4.32 -4.64
N ILE A 69 -9.15 -3.57 -4.31
CA ILE A 69 -9.13 -2.52 -3.31
C ILE A 69 -9.02 -1.20 -4.04
N TYR A 70 -9.88 -0.26 -3.70
CA TYR A 70 -9.94 1.06 -4.29
C TYR A 70 -9.55 2.07 -3.23
N PHE A 71 -8.69 3.00 -3.61
CA PHE A 71 -8.24 4.08 -2.74
C PHE A 71 -8.86 5.41 -3.17
N LYS A 72 -9.11 6.24 -2.18
CA LYS A 72 -9.63 7.59 -2.38
C LYS A 72 -8.91 8.54 -1.44
N THR A 73 -8.36 9.60 -2.01
CA THR A 73 -7.73 10.70 -1.28
C THR A 73 -8.49 11.98 -1.62
N LEU A 74 -9.08 12.61 -0.61
CA LEU A 74 -9.76 13.89 -0.74
C LEU A 74 -8.74 15.02 -0.56
N ILE A 75 -8.49 15.79 -1.61
CA ILE A 75 -7.48 16.87 -1.63
C ILE A 75 -7.63 17.81 -0.41
N GLU A 76 -8.86 18.17 -0.05
CA GLU A 76 -9.14 19.13 1.05
C GLU A 76 -8.89 18.58 2.45
N ASN A 77 -9.02 17.26 2.65
CA ASN A 77 -9.02 16.65 3.99
C ASN A 77 -7.80 15.75 4.23
N ASP A 78 -7.34 15.07 3.18
CA ASP A 78 -6.34 14.02 3.29
C ASP A 78 -4.93 14.53 2.97
N LEU A 79 -4.80 15.57 2.15
CA LEU A 79 -3.51 16.18 1.82
C LEU A 79 -3.16 17.36 2.72
N ASN A 80 -1.90 17.45 3.15
CA ASN A 80 -1.35 18.57 3.90
C ASN A 80 0.20 18.57 3.80
N GLU A 81 0.87 19.39 4.60
CA GLU A 81 2.33 19.49 4.63
C GLU A 81 3.05 18.15 4.91
N ASN A 82 2.41 17.23 5.61
CA ASN A 82 2.97 15.92 5.98
C ASN A 82 2.47 14.80 5.06
N TYR A 83 1.22 14.89 4.58
CA TYR A 83 0.60 13.90 3.70
C TYR A 83 0.47 14.46 2.28
N LYS A 84 1.37 14.06 1.38
CA LYS A 84 1.50 14.64 0.03
C LYS A 84 1.16 13.65 -1.09
N LEU A 85 1.10 12.36 -0.78
CA LEU A 85 0.86 11.32 -1.78
C LEU A 85 -0.63 11.19 -2.09
N ASN A 86 -1.00 11.48 -3.33
CA ASN A 86 -2.37 11.35 -3.81
C ASN A 86 -2.65 9.92 -4.30
N PHE A 87 -3.55 9.21 -3.63
CA PHE A 87 -4.02 7.88 -4.06
C PHE A 87 -5.40 7.93 -4.71
N GLN A 88 -5.87 9.11 -5.13
CA GLN A 88 -7.13 9.24 -5.83
C GLN A 88 -7.16 8.32 -7.06
N ASN A 89 -8.21 7.50 -7.15
CA ASN A 89 -8.42 6.51 -8.22
C ASN A 89 -7.42 5.33 -8.26
N SER A 90 -6.42 5.30 -7.38
CA SER A 90 -5.49 4.18 -7.28
C SER A 90 -6.23 2.90 -6.90
N LYS A 91 -5.76 1.77 -7.40
CA LYS A 91 -6.30 0.44 -7.07
C LYS A 91 -5.19 -0.50 -6.64
N ALA A 92 -5.55 -1.51 -5.86
CA ALA A 92 -4.71 -2.67 -5.63
C ALA A 92 -5.52 -3.95 -5.76
N ARG A 93 -4.85 -5.07 -6.05
CA ARG A 93 -5.44 -6.40 -5.99
C ARG A 93 -4.92 -7.14 -4.77
N PHE A 94 -5.85 -7.72 -4.03
CA PHE A 94 -5.58 -8.66 -2.96
C PHE A 94 -5.43 -10.08 -3.51
N ASP A 95 -4.26 -10.67 -3.28
CA ASP A 95 -3.97 -12.04 -3.64
C ASP A 95 -3.67 -12.85 -2.38
N ARG A 96 -4.48 -13.90 -2.18
CA ARG A 96 -4.27 -14.91 -1.15
C ARG A 96 -4.14 -16.28 -1.78
N LYS A 97 -3.55 -17.21 -1.03
CA LYS A 97 -3.50 -18.62 -1.42
C LYS A 97 -4.89 -19.13 -1.79
N SER A 98 -5.01 -19.68 -3.00
CA SER A 98 -6.26 -20.28 -3.48
C SER A 98 -6.67 -21.44 -2.57
N SER A 99 -7.95 -21.53 -2.22
CA SER A 99 -8.51 -22.69 -1.51
C SER A 99 -8.35 -24.01 -2.27
N ARG A 100 -8.12 -23.95 -3.59
CA ARG A 100 -7.82 -25.13 -4.43
C ARG A 100 -6.36 -25.57 -4.34
N ASN A 101 -5.46 -24.71 -3.86
CA ASN A 101 -4.04 -25.04 -3.67
C ASN A 101 -3.87 -25.82 -2.37
N LYS A 102 -3.58 -27.13 -2.49
CA LYS A 102 -3.41 -28.07 -1.37
C LYS A 102 -1.98 -28.16 -0.83
N SER A 103 -1.02 -27.40 -1.38
CA SER A 103 0.36 -27.36 -0.87
C SER A 103 0.35 -27.01 0.62
N GLN A 104 1.32 -27.49 1.39
CA GLN A 104 1.50 -27.08 2.79
C GLN A 104 2.30 -25.78 2.93
N GLU A 105 2.81 -25.24 1.83
CA GLU A 105 3.54 -23.98 1.81
C GLU A 105 2.69 -22.82 2.35
N ILE A 106 3.26 -22.06 3.29
CA ILE A 106 2.66 -20.83 3.80
C ILE A 106 2.94 -19.74 2.77
N VAL A 107 1.92 -19.36 2.02
CA VAL A 107 1.99 -18.24 1.08
C VAL A 107 1.34 -17.04 1.77
N PRO A 108 2.08 -15.96 2.05
CA PRO A 108 1.51 -14.80 2.69
C PRO A 108 0.55 -14.07 1.75
N ASP A 109 -0.42 -13.38 2.35
CA ASP A 109 -1.35 -12.53 1.60
C ASP A 109 -0.61 -11.31 1.04
N ARG A 110 -0.99 -10.86 -0.15
CA ARG A 110 -0.29 -9.80 -0.89
C ARG A 110 -1.26 -8.76 -1.43
N LEU A 111 -0.74 -7.54 -1.60
CA LEU A 111 -1.39 -6.45 -2.32
C LEU A 111 -0.51 -5.98 -3.45
N ARG A 112 -1.05 -5.91 -4.68
CA ARG A 112 -0.35 -5.36 -5.83
C ARG A 112 -1.04 -4.11 -6.34
N PHE A 113 -0.33 -3.00 -6.44
CA PHE A 113 -0.88 -1.73 -6.94
C PHE A 113 -1.03 -1.71 -8.47
N TYR A 114 -2.11 -1.10 -8.95
CA TYR A 114 -2.44 -0.85 -10.35
C TYR A 114 -2.89 0.60 -10.52
N GLU A 115 -2.47 1.22 -11.62
CA GLU A 115 -2.93 2.55 -12.04
C GLU A 115 -2.83 3.64 -10.94
N PRO A 116 -1.80 3.69 -10.07
CA PRO A 116 -1.70 4.80 -9.14
C PRO A 116 -1.27 6.08 -9.87
N GLU A 117 -1.76 7.24 -9.43
CA GLU A 117 -1.22 8.54 -9.88
C GLU A 117 0.27 8.71 -9.52
N ILE A 118 0.79 7.85 -8.63
CA ILE A 118 2.16 7.86 -8.14
C ILE A 118 2.98 6.80 -8.89
N PHE A 119 3.77 7.23 -9.87
CA PHE A 119 4.43 6.31 -10.82
C PHE A 119 5.32 5.25 -10.15
N TRP A 120 6.02 5.57 -9.05
CA TRP A 120 6.92 4.62 -8.37
C TRP A 120 6.19 3.60 -7.48
N VAL A 121 4.88 3.76 -7.29
CA VAL A 121 4.04 2.79 -6.57
C VAL A 121 3.46 1.76 -7.54
N GLU A 122 3.36 2.08 -8.84
CA GLU A 122 2.77 1.21 -9.84
C GLU A 122 3.47 -0.15 -9.90
N GLY A 123 2.69 -1.23 -9.86
CA GLY A 123 3.20 -2.59 -9.92
C GLY A 123 3.88 -3.09 -8.65
N THR A 124 4.05 -2.24 -7.62
CA THR A 124 4.64 -2.64 -6.33
C THR A 124 3.75 -3.68 -5.66
N GLU A 125 4.39 -4.76 -5.18
CA GLU A 125 3.75 -5.82 -4.41
C GLU A 125 4.14 -5.71 -2.93
N LEU A 126 3.15 -5.62 -2.06
CA LEU A 126 3.31 -5.57 -0.61
C LEU A 126 2.85 -6.89 0.00
N THR A 127 3.61 -7.41 0.96
CA THR A 127 3.28 -8.64 1.69
C THR A 127 2.69 -8.29 3.06
N ARG A 128 1.63 -8.99 3.49
CA ARG A 128 1.07 -8.82 4.83
C ARG A 128 2.07 -9.28 5.89
N ILE A 129 2.20 -8.50 6.97
CA ILE A 129 3.03 -8.81 8.15
C ILE A 129 2.20 -9.14 9.38
#